data_AF-A0A953RHX3-F1
#
_entry.id   AF-A0A953RHX3-F1
#
_cell.length_a   1.000
_cell.length_b   1.000
_cell.length_c   1.000
_cell.angle_alpha   90.00
_cell.angle_beta   90.00
_cell.angle_gamma   90.00
#
_symmetry.space_group_name_H-M   'P 1'
#
loop_
_entity.id
_entity.type
_entity.pdbx_description
1 polymer ?
#
loop_
_entity_poly.entity_id
_entity_poly.type
_entity_poly.pdbx_seq_one_letter_code
_entity_poly.pdbx_strand_id
1 'polypeptide(L)'
;MIEKETLLAFRTRMKPQPRPQRFVWRMVCVFLLMLAGSLLVSCGGGGTTPASSPSVTPTPLSSAEVQQVVQEAAQSVNAPLVIAVADRAGKVLAVFRNASAPVTSTGNFGTTVDSNELAVALARTAALFSNNQAPLSSRTVRFISGIHFPPGVSDAPNADLYGIENTNRGCPLNASFMAGQSVDPARSIDGLSPGLGVITGKADANDSDPAAVNPGGVPLFKNGDAVGGVGVVSTSADVAEFAAFSGASQAGFLPTVAQLPPPGVVIIGGIALPFVNQTSAPSGVGPGSVAGTFVVGPFAGGLPPEGDLVGPLGGASGLTQSDVATIINHAVATAEMTRAVIRLPTGSRSRMTIAVADLDGTVLALHRMPDGTVFSIDVAVAKARNVIYFSNPAGTSDLPGVPAGTAVTNRTIGFGAQPLFTPGIDGSGPGPFFNLFLFDLAHPCTQGSQTANANQNGVVFFPGSLPLYKNGVLVGGLGVSGDGVDQDDFVTNAGAKGFEAPTVMRADQVEVDGVRLPYQKFPRNPTD
;
A
#
# COMPACT_ATOMS: atom_id res chain seq x y z
N MET A 1 -55.00 0.23 -8.54
CA MET A 1 -56.09 -0.78 -8.62
C MET A 1 -55.85 -1.57 -9.90
N ILE A 2 -54.98 -2.58 -9.90
CA ILE A 2 -55.24 -3.98 -9.51
C ILE A 2 -56.52 -4.53 -10.16
N GLU A 3 -56.38 -5.33 -11.22
CA GLU A 3 -56.87 -6.72 -11.35
C GLU A 3 -56.32 -7.36 -12.65
N LYS A 4 -55.47 -8.39 -12.54
CA LYS A 4 -55.69 -9.85 -12.77
C LYS A 4 -55.81 -10.25 -14.26
N GLU A 5 -54.83 -10.94 -14.87
CA GLU A 5 -54.65 -12.43 -14.93
C GLU A 5 -55.82 -13.16 -15.65
N THR A 6 -55.72 -14.12 -16.60
CA THR A 6 -54.67 -14.92 -17.30
C THR A 6 -55.37 -15.74 -18.44
N LEU A 7 -54.59 -16.38 -19.35
CA LEU A 7 -54.91 -17.39 -20.42
C LEU A 7 -55.35 -16.84 -21.80
N LEU A 8 -54.85 -17.28 -22.98
CA LEU A 8 -54.56 -18.65 -23.46
C LEU A 8 -53.59 -18.67 -24.68
N ALA A 9 -52.68 -19.64 -24.66
CA ALA A 9 -52.08 -20.43 -25.77
C ALA A 9 -51.41 -19.78 -27.02
N PHE A 10 -50.09 -19.99 -27.17
CA PHE A 10 -49.50 -20.61 -28.36
C PHE A 10 -48.15 -21.28 -28.02
N ARG A 11 -48.09 -22.61 -28.16
CA ARG A 11 -46.90 -23.46 -28.00
C ARG A 11 -46.57 -24.05 -29.37
N THR A 12 -45.37 -23.81 -29.88
CA THR A 12 -44.77 -24.66 -30.93
C THR A 12 -43.28 -24.87 -30.65
N ARG A 13 -42.92 -26.16 -30.64
CA ARG A 13 -41.62 -26.75 -30.30
C ARG A 13 -40.62 -26.57 -31.45
N MET A 14 -39.35 -26.32 -31.14
CA MET A 14 -38.22 -26.70 -32.01
C MET A 14 -37.27 -27.65 -31.26
N LYS A 15 -36.88 -28.73 -31.94
CA LYS A 15 -36.10 -29.87 -31.46
C LYS A 15 -34.58 -29.60 -31.53
N PRO A 16 -33.75 -30.25 -30.69
CA PRO A 16 -32.29 -30.17 -30.76
C PRO A 16 -31.68 -31.23 -31.72
N GLN A 17 -30.54 -30.90 -32.35
CA GLN A 17 -29.74 -31.81 -33.19
C GLN A 17 -28.72 -32.65 -32.39
N PRO A 18 -28.37 -33.87 -32.84
CA PRO A 18 -27.49 -34.78 -32.11
C PRO A 18 -26.01 -34.73 -32.57
N ARG A 19 -25.09 -35.00 -31.62
CA ARG A 19 -23.67 -35.32 -31.85
C ARG A 19 -23.51 -36.81 -32.19
N PRO A 20 -22.53 -37.22 -33.02
CA PRO A 20 -22.12 -38.61 -33.10
C PRO A 20 -20.87 -38.89 -32.26
N GLN A 21 -20.89 -40.01 -31.55
CA GLN A 21 -19.72 -40.71 -30.99
C GLN A 21 -19.70 -42.13 -31.55
N ARG A 22 -18.53 -42.79 -31.37
CA ARG A 22 -18.23 -44.25 -31.40
C ARG A 22 -17.64 -44.71 -32.75
N PHE A 23 -16.64 -45.59 -32.84
CA PHE A 23 -16.25 -46.71 -31.97
C PHE A 23 -14.85 -47.25 -32.34
N VAL A 24 -14.31 -48.09 -31.45
CA VAL A 24 -12.98 -48.75 -31.39
C VAL A 24 -12.81 -49.90 -32.40
N TRP A 25 -11.57 -50.21 -32.83
CA TRP A 25 -11.16 -51.58 -33.22
C TRP A 25 -9.63 -51.82 -33.02
N ARG A 26 -9.25 -53.03 -32.57
CA ARG A 26 -7.88 -53.55 -32.33
C ARG A 26 -7.67 -54.83 -33.17
N MET A 27 -6.47 -55.02 -33.76
CA MET A 27 -5.66 -56.27 -33.90
C MET A 27 -4.68 -56.14 -35.11
N VAL A 28 -3.34 -56.12 -34.93
CA VAL A 28 -2.33 -57.21 -34.76
C VAL A 28 -1.75 -57.75 -36.09
N CYS A 29 -0.39 -57.71 -36.21
CA CYS A 29 0.58 -58.55 -36.97
C CYS A 29 1.65 -57.71 -37.72
N VAL A 30 2.96 -58.00 -37.84
CA VAL A 30 3.93 -58.97 -37.27
C VAL A 30 5.32 -58.64 -37.89
N PHE A 31 6.37 -58.55 -37.04
CA PHE A 31 7.80 -58.94 -37.20
C PHE A 31 8.88 -58.24 -38.08
N LEU A 32 10.10 -58.35 -37.49
CA LEU A 32 11.52 -58.13 -37.92
C LEU A 32 12.07 -56.71 -37.65
N LEU A 33 13.13 -56.46 -36.85
CA LEU A 33 14.32 -57.25 -36.51
C LEU A 33 14.92 -56.82 -35.14
N MET A 34 15.53 -57.78 -34.44
CA MET A 34 16.35 -57.61 -33.23
C MET A 34 17.72 -56.97 -33.55
N LEU A 35 18.25 -56.10 -32.68
CA LEU A 35 19.49 -56.32 -31.91
C LEU A 35 19.83 -55.14 -30.97
N ALA A 36 20.04 -55.51 -29.70
CA ALA A 36 20.72 -54.90 -28.56
C ALA A 36 21.38 -53.50 -28.65
N GLY A 37 21.24 -52.73 -27.56
CA GLY A 37 22.24 -51.71 -27.19
C GLY A 37 21.72 -50.61 -26.27
N SER A 38 21.86 -50.81 -24.96
CA SER A 38 21.63 -49.87 -23.87
C SER A 38 22.36 -48.53 -24.05
N LEU A 39 21.64 -47.40 -23.89
CA LEU A 39 22.12 -46.12 -23.32
C LEU A 39 20.93 -45.15 -23.21
N LEU A 40 20.48 -44.87 -21.98
CA LEU A 40 19.53 -43.81 -21.69
C LEU A 40 20.26 -42.45 -21.77
N VAL A 41 20.12 -41.78 -22.90
CA VAL A 41 20.28 -40.32 -23.01
C VAL A 41 18.92 -39.80 -23.48
N SER A 42 18.09 -39.37 -22.52
CA SER A 42 16.82 -38.72 -22.83
C SER A 42 17.07 -37.24 -23.12
N CYS A 43 16.74 -36.84 -24.34
CA CYS A 43 16.69 -35.45 -24.79
C CYS A 43 15.88 -34.58 -23.81
N GLY A 44 16.52 -33.57 -23.24
CA GLY A 44 15.83 -32.47 -22.57
C GLY A 44 15.12 -31.62 -23.61
N GLY A 45 13.79 -31.60 -23.56
CA GLY A 45 12.96 -30.70 -24.35
C GLY A 45 13.20 -29.26 -23.92
N GLY A 46 13.60 -28.42 -24.88
CA GLY A 46 13.76 -26.99 -24.68
C GLY A 46 12.43 -26.31 -24.37
N GLY A 47 12.13 -26.14 -23.09
CA GLY A 47 11.23 -25.10 -22.63
C GLY A 47 11.96 -23.77 -22.78
N THR A 48 11.47 -22.90 -23.66
CA THR A 48 11.89 -21.50 -23.72
C THR A 48 11.53 -20.84 -22.39
N THR A 49 12.47 -20.82 -21.46
CA THR A 49 12.48 -19.82 -20.39
C THR A 49 12.38 -18.45 -21.06
N PRO A 50 11.42 -17.59 -20.70
CA PRO A 50 11.50 -16.20 -21.11
C PRO A 50 12.87 -15.68 -20.67
N ALA A 51 13.68 -15.21 -21.62
CA ALA A 51 14.93 -14.58 -21.30
C ALA A 51 14.62 -13.43 -20.33
N SER A 52 15.14 -13.52 -19.10
CA SER A 52 15.17 -12.38 -18.20
C SER A 52 15.92 -11.27 -18.93
N SER A 53 15.22 -10.19 -19.29
CA SER A 53 15.84 -8.94 -19.73
C SER A 53 16.98 -8.60 -18.77
N PRO A 54 18.15 -8.13 -19.25
CA PRO A 54 19.25 -7.79 -18.35
C PRO A 54 18.73 -6.78 -17.33
N SER A 55 18.81 -7.14 -16.04
CA SER A 55 18.47 -6.25 -14.93
C SER A 55 19.45 -5.09 -14.95
N VAL A 56 19.07 -3.98 -15.58
CA VAL A 56 19.78 -2.71 -15.41
C VAL A 56 19.68 -2.39 -13.94
N THR A 57 20.81 -2.20 -13.26
CA THR A 57 20.80 -1.75 -11.86
C THR A 57 20.03 -0.44 -11.79
N PRO A 58 19.00 -0.32 -10.94
CA PRO A 58 18.24 0.91 -10.83
C PRO A 58 19.20 2.07 -10.55
N THR A 59 18.99 3.19 -11.24
CA THR A 59 19.86 4.37 -11.13
C THR A 59 19.06 5.49 -10.47
N PRO A 60 19.54 6.09 -9.36
CA PRO A 60 18.82 7.18 -8.71
C PRO A 60 18.82 8.46 -9.57
N LEU A 61 18.04 9.45 -9.13
CA LEU A 61 18.04 10.80 -9.68
C LEU A 61 19.38 11.51 -9.38
N SER A 62 19.99 12.11 -10.40
CA SER A 62 21.09 13.05 -10.24
C SER A 62 20.58 14.44 -9.84
N SER A 63 21.45 15.30 -9.30
CA SER A 63 21.07 16.68 -8.95
C SER A 63 20.61 17.50 -10.16
N ALA A 64 21.17 17.25 -11.35
CA ALA A 64 20.75 17.90 -12.58
C ALA A 64 19.33 17.49 -13.00
N GLU A 65 19.00 16.20 -12.87
CA GLU A 65 17.65 15.69 -13.15
C GLU A 65 16.62 16.23 -12.14
N VAL A 66 16.99 16.32 -10.86
CA VAL A 66 16.15 16.96 -9.83
C VAL A 66 15.89 18.42 -10.18
N GLN A 67 16.93 19.15 -10.60
CA GLN A 67 16.79 20.54 -11.05
C GLN A 67 15.87 20.63 -12.27
N GLN A 68 15.99 19.72 -13.23
CA GLN A 68 15.15 19.68 -14.43
C GLN A 68 13.67 19.47 -14.07
N VAL A 69 13.33 18.52 -13.19
CA VAL A 69 11.95 18.31 -12.73
C VAL A 69 11.34 19.59 -12.14
N VAL A 70 12.10 20.30 -11.31
CA VAL A 70 11.66 21.59 -10.73
C VAL A 70 11.46 22.65 -11.81
N GLN A 71 12.38 22.74 -12.78
CA GLN A 71 12.30 23.72 -13.87
C GLN A 71 11.08 23.48 -14.76
N GLU A 72 10.84 22.24 -15.17
CA GLU A 72 9.68 21.87 -16.00
C GLU A 72 8.36 22.13 -15.28
N ALA A 73 8.29 21.83 -13.97
CA ALA A 73 7.11 22.16 -13.17
C ALA A 73 6.88 23.68 -13.09
N ALA A 74 7.93 24.48 -12.84
CA ALA A 74 7.83 25.94 -12.70
C ALA A 74 7.51 26.66 -14.03
N GLN A 75 7.99 26.13 -15.16
CA GLN A 75 7.73 26.70 -16.49
C GLN A 75 6.36 26.29 -17.06
N SER A 76 5.75 25.21 -16.56
CA SER A 76 4.49 24.72 -17.10
C SER A 76 3.33 25.71 -16.94
N VAL A 77 3.32 26.49 -15.85
CA VAL A 77 2.20 27.38 -15.52
C VAL A 77 2.66 28.63 -14.78
N ASN A 78 2.15 29.79 -15.20
CA ASN A 78 2.37 31.07 -14.53
C ASN A 78 1.41 31.25 -13.35
N ALA A 79 1.72 30.57 -12.24
CA ALA A 79 0.94 30.63 -11.02
C ALA A 79 1.86 30.56 -9.78
N PRO A 80 1.39 30.91 -8.58
CA PRO A 80 2.13 30.68 -7.34
C PRO A 80 2.32 29.18 -7.06
N LEU A 81 3.57 28.72 -6.93
CA LEU A 81 3.93 27.31 -6.78
C LEU A 81 4.97 27.11 -5.67
N VAL A 82 4.77 26.06 -4.88
CA VAL A 82 5.83 25.39 -4.11
C VAL A 82 6.01 24.00 -4.72
N ILE A 83 7.25 23.64 -5.07
CA ILE A 83 7.60 22.42 -5.78
C ILE A 83 8.65 21.69 -4.94
N ALA A 84 8.38 20.43 -4.61
CA ALA A 84 9.34 19.55 -3.94
C ALA A 84 9.63 18.32 -4.78
N VAL A 85 10.84 17.80 -4.66
CA VAL A 85 11.23 16.51 -5.23
C VAL A 85 11.78 15.64 -4.11
N ALA A 86 11.32 14.39 -4.07
CA ALA A 86 11.84 13.37 -3.15
C ALA A 86 12.37 12.18 -3.95
N ASP A 87 13.40 11.51 -3.44
CA ASP A 87 13.84 10.23 -3.99
C ASP A 87 12.87 9.10 -3.62
N ARG A 88 13.17 7.90 -4.13
CA ARG A 88 12.37 6.70 -3.91
C ARG A 88 12.21 6.32 -2.43
N ALA A 89 13.21 6.64 -1.60
CA ALA A 89 13.17 6.41 -0.15
C ALA A 89 12.45 7.53 0.61
N GLY A 90 12.02 8.60 -0.07
CA GLY A 90 11.35 9.75 0.53
C GLY A 90 12.31 10.82 1.05
N LYS A 91 13.60 10.76 0.73
CA LYS A 91 14.57 11.81 1.07
C LYS A 91 14.27 13.05 0.24
N VAL A 92 14.24 14.22 0.90
CA VAL A 92 14.01 15.51 0.23
C VAL A 92 15.23 15.87 -0.62
N LEU A 93 15.04 16.05 -1.92
CA LEU A 93 16.10 16.39 -2.88
C LEU A 93 16.08 17.84 -3.34
N ALA A 94 14.91 18.48 -3.33
CA ALA A 94 14.76 19.89 -3.61
C ALA A 94 13.44 20.40 -3.04
N VAL A 95 13.41 21.68 -2.68
CA VAL A 95 12.20 22.46 -2.39
C VAL A 95 12.40 23.84 -3.00
N PHE A 96 11.57 24.18 -3.97
CA PHE A 96 11.58 25.45 -4.70
C PHE A 96 10.27 26.17 -4.51
N ARG A 97 10.31 27.49 -4.44
CA ARG A 97 9.11 28.33 -4.44
C ARG A 97 9.30 29.55 -5.34
N ASN A 98 8.26 29.91 -6.09
CA ASN A 98 8.26 31.13 -6.88
C ASN A 98 7.64 32.31 -6.10
N ALA A 99 7.64 33.48 -6.73
CA ALA A 99 7.06 34.68 -6.15
C ALA A 99 5.57 34.48 -5.81
N SER A 100 5.16 34.94 -4.63
CA SER A 100 3.79 34.84 -4.12
C SER A 100 3.26 33.42 -3.86
N ALA A 101 4.11 32.39 -3.94
CA ALA A 101 3.75 31.02 -3.53
C ALA A 101 3.14 31.03 -2.12
N PRO A 102 2.02 30.31 -1.90
CA PRO A 102 1.34 30.32 -0.60
C PRO A 102 2.32 29.91 0.52
N VAL A 103 2.19 30.57 1.68
CA VAL A 103 2.96 30.18 2.87
C VAL A 103 2.34 28.94 3.48
N THR A 104 1.02 28.90 3.59
CA THR A 104 0.26 27.77 4.11
C THR A 104 -0.77 27.28 3.11
N SER A 105 -1.17 26.02 3.23
CA SER A 105 -2.23 25.40 2.45
C SER A 105 -2.96 24.34 3.27
N THR A 106 -4.05 23.80 2.74
CA THR A 106 -4.85 22.77 3.40
C THR A 106 -4.28 21.38 3.11
N GLY A 107 -3.80 20.71 4.15
CA GLY A 107 -3.38 19.31 4.12
C GLY A 107 -4.53 18.36 4.49
N ASN A 108 -4.19 17.17 4.96
CA ASN A 108 -5.19 16.20 5.43
C ASN A 108 -6.03 16.75 6.58
N PHE A 109 -7.27 16.28 6.65
CA PHE A 109 -8.26 16.58 7.68
C PHE A 109 -8.54 18.08 7.84
N GLY A 110 -8.43 18.84 6.73
CA GLY A 110 -8.72 20.27 6.71
C GLY A 110 -7.69 21.11 7.46
N THR A 111 -6.55 20.52 7.83
CA THR A 111 -5.53 21.19 8.65
C THR A 111 -4.71 22.15 7.80
N THR A 112 -4.58 23.39 8.27
CA THR A 112 -3.65 24.37 7.68
C THR A 112 -2.21 24.00 8.03
N VAL A 113 -1.39 23.75 7.02
CA VAL A 113 0.02 23.34 7.14
C VAL A 113 0.94 24.24 6.32
N ASP A 114 2.25 24.21 6.61
CA ASP A 114 3.26 24.88 5.78
C ASP A 114 3.28 24.28 4.35
N SER A 115 3.32 25.15 3.33
CA SER A 115 3.24 24.71 1.94
C SER A 115 4.49 23.97 1.46
N ASN A 116 5.65 24.22 2.05
CA ASN A 116 6.87 23.47 1.73
C ASN A 116 6.78 22.05 2.27
N GLU A 117 6.33 21.88 3.51
CA GLU A 117 6.09 20.57 4.12
C GLU A 117 5.01 19.79 3.35
N LEU A 118 3.93 20.46 2.92
CA LEU A 118 2.89 19.84 2.11
C LEU A 118 3.41 19.38 0.74
N ALA A 119 4.23 20.20 0.06
CA ALA A 119 4.84 19.81 -1.20
C ALA A 119 5.76 18.59 -1.02
N VAL A 120 6.58 18.56 0.04
CA VAL A 120 7.42 17.40 0.38
C VAL A 120 6.58 16.16 0.65
N ALA A 121 5.49 16.29 1.40
CA ALA A 121 4.63 15.17 1.74
C ALA A 121 3.85 14.64 0.52
N LEU A 122 3.48 15.49 -0.44
CA LEU A 122 2.94 15.09 -1.75
C LEU A 122 3.98 14.34 -2.59
N ALA A 123 5.21 14.84 -2.65
CA ALA A 123 6.32 14.19 -3.35
C ALA A 123 6.59 12.79 -2.77
N ARG A 124 6.63 12.69 -1.44
CA ARG A 124 6.76 11.42 -0.70
C ARG A 124 5.58 10.49 -0.95
N THR A 125 4.35 11.00 -0.96
CA THR A 125 3.17 10.16 -1.24
C THR A 125 3.32 9.46 -2.59
N ALA A 126 3.68 10.19 -3.64
CA ALA A 126 3.88 9.56 -4.94
C ALA A 126 5.11 8.62 -4.97
N ALA A 127 6.22 9.04 -4.35
CA ALA A 127 7.46 8.28 -4.31
C ALA A 127 7.34 6.96 -3.55
N LEU A 128 6.67 6.95 -2.38
CA LEU A 128 6.62 5.81 -1.47
C LEU A 128 5.60 4.74 -1.93
N PHE A 129 4.51 5.15 -2.60
CA PHE A 129 3.44 4.26 -3.07
C PHE A 129 3.72 3.60 -4.41
N SER A 130 4.51 4.24 -5.26
CA SER A 130 4.78 3.68 -6.59
C SER A 130 5.53 2.37 -6.52
N ASN A 131 5.52 1.64 -7.63
CA ASN A 131 6.33 0.45 -7.88
C ASN A 131 6.82 0.53 -9.33
N ASN A 132 7.75 -0.33 -9.73
CA ASN A 132 8.34 -0.28 -11.08
C ASN A 132 7.36 -0.62 -12.21
N GLN A 133 6.14 -1.06 -11.88
CA GLN A 133 5.18 -1.59 -12.84
C GLN A 133 3.95 -0.71 -13.07
N ALA A 134 3.59 0.13 -12.09
CA ALA A 134 2.43 1.02 -12.20
C ALA A 134 2.69 2.36 -11.48
N PRO A 135 2.52 3.50 -12.19
CA PRO A 135 2.58 4.81 -11.56
C PRO A 135 1.33 5.05 -10.70
N LEU A 136 1.52 5.43 -9.44
CA LEU A 136 0.44 5.81 -8.51
C LEU A 136 0.68 7.23 -8.01
N SER A 137 -0.30 8.12 -8.19
CA SER A 137 -0.23 9.52 -7.75
C SER A 137 -0.87 9.69 -6.37
N SER A 138 -0.76 10.88 -5.77
CA SER A 138 -1.51 11.20 -4.56
C SER A 138 -3.04 11.10 -4.76
N ARG A 139 -3.53 11.37 -5.97
CA ARG A 139 -4.94 11.14 -6.35
C ARG A 139 -5.29 9.65 -6.35
N THR A 140 -4.41 8.79 -6.85
CA THR A 140 -4.61 7.34 -6.78
C THR A 140 -4.75 6.88 -5.34
N VAL A 141 -3.86 7.35 -4.46
CA VAL A 141 -3.88 7.00 -3.03
C VAL A 141 -5.15 7.49 -2.35
N ARG A 142 -5.58 8.74 -2.61
CA ARG A 142 -6.85 9.29 -2.09
C ARG A 142 -8.06 8.45 -2.51
N PHE A 143 -8.08 7.96 -3.75
CA PHE A 143 -9.19 7.18 -4.29
C PHE A 143 -9.37 5.83 -3.59
N ILE A 144 -8.31 5.28 -2.99
CA ILE A 144 -8.31 4.00 -2.27
C ILE A 144 -8.21 4.14 -0.74
N SER A 145 -8.38 5.36 -0.19
CA SER A 145 -8.29 5.64 1.26
C SER A 145 -9.58 6.14 1.91
N GLY A 146 -10.69 6.15 1.18
CA GLY A 146 -11.97 6.69 1.64
C GLY A 146 -12.84 5.74 2.47
N ILE A 147 -13.90 6.30 3.07
CA ILE A 147 -14.94 5.54 3.79
C ILE A 147 -15.85 4.71 2.87
N HIS A 148 -15.76 4.96 1.56
CA HIS A 148 -16.40 4.19 0.50
C HIS A 148 -15.41 3.93 -0.65
N PHE A 149 -15.60 2.80 -1.33
CA PHE A 149 -14.95 2.46 -2.58
C PHE A 149 -15.96 1.89 -3.58
N PRO A 150 -16.18 2.55 -4.73
CA PRO A 150 -15.56 3.82 -5.13
C PRO A 150 -16.07 5.02 -4.30
N PRO A 151 -15.30 6.12 -4.19
CA PRO A 151 -15.74 7.31 -3.46
C PRO A 151 -17.06 7.88 -3.98
N GLY A 152 -17.91 8.35 -3.07
CA GLY A 152 -19.18 9.01 -3.39
C GLY A 152 -20.34 8.07 -3.77
N VAL A 153 -20.14 6.75 -3.71
CA VAL A 153 -21.23 5.77 -3.86
C VAL A 153 -21.75 5.38 -2.48
N SER A 154 -23.01 5.74 -2.22
CA SER A 154 -23.69 5.40 -0.97
C SER A 154 -23.75 3.91 -0.71
N ASP A 155 -23.65 3.55 0.58
CA ASP A 155 -23.69 2.17 1.08
C ASP A 155 -22.63 1.23 0.46
N ALA A 156 -21.57 1.78 -0.15
CA ALA A 156 -20.45 1.00 -0.67
C ALA A 156 -19.46 0.65 0.46
N PRO A 157 -18.78 -0.51 0.39
CA PRO A 157 -17.75 -0.86 1.36
C PRO A 157 -16.65 0.21 1.45
N ASN A 158 -15.99 0.34 2.60
CA ASN A 158 -14.84 1.23 2.73
C ASN A 158 -13.69 0.83 1.79
N ALA A 159 -12.86 1.81 1.46
CA ALA A 159 -11.66 1.55 0.68
C ALA A 159 -10.60 0.79 1.50
N ASP A 160 -9.77 0.04 0.79
CA ASP A 160 -8.78 -0.87 1.38
C ASP A 160 -7.78 -0.15 2.31
N LEU A 161 -7.40 1.09 2.00
CA LEU A 161 -6.40 1.86 2.73
C LEU A 161 -7.00 2.99 3.58
N TYR A 162 -8.21 2.81 4.12
CA TYR A 162 -8.76 3.78 5.07
C TYR A 162 -7.77 4.01 6.23
N GLY A 163 -7.45 5.28 6.50
CA GLY A 163 -6.52 5.70 7.55
C GLY A 163 -5.04 5.70 7.15
N ILE A 164 -4.73 5.54 5.86
CA ILE A 164 -3.35 5.61 5.36
C ILE A 164 -2.64 6.94 5.67
N GLU A 165 -3.41 8.01 5.80
CA GLU A 165 -2.95 9.35 6.17
C GLU A 165 -2.23 9.38 7.53
N ASN A 166 -2.47 8.39 8.39
CA ASN A 166 -1.87 8.28 9.72
C ASN A 166 -0.53 7.54 9.72
N THR A 167 0.00 7.18 8.55
CA THR A 167 1.25 6.42 8.39
C THR A 167 2.39 7.29 7.86
N ASN A 168 3.63 6.80 7.96
CA ASN A 168 4.83 7.44 7.42
C ASN A 168 5.08 8.86 7.95
N ARG A 169 4.65 9.14 9.20
CA ARG A 169 4.78 10.45 9.86
C ARG A 169 6.19 10.73 10.40
N GLY A 170 7.20 9.96 10.02
CA GLY A 170 8.60 10.20 10.44
C GLY A 170 8.94 9.73 11.85
N CYS A 171 8.16 8.79 12.40
CA CYS A 171 8.43 8.15 13.68
C CYS A 171 9.69 7.26 13.59
N PRO A 172 10.57 7.25 14.60
CA PRO A 172 11.73 6.37 14.59
C PRO A 172 11.30 4.91 14.74
N LEU A 173 11.85 4.03 13.89
CA LEU A 173 11.58 2.60 14.01
C LEU A 173 12.37 1.95 15.16
N ASN A 174 13.42 2.61 15.67
CA ASN A 174 14.29 2.09 16.73
C ASN A 174 14.74 0.63 16.47
N ALA A 175 15.10 0.37 15.21
CA ALA A 175 15.49 -0.94 14.74
C ALA A 175 17.01 -1.05 14.60
N SER A 176 17.54 -2.26 14.86
CA SER A 176 18.95 -2.58 14.66
C SER A 176 19.20 -2.97 13.20
N PHE A 177 19.23 -1.97 12.32
CA PHE A 177 19.46 -2.19 10.89
C PHE A 177 20.81 -2.86 10.64
N MET A 178 20.84 -3.75 9.64
CA MET A 178 22.08 -4.30 9.11
C MET A 178 22.91 -3.20 8.43
N ALA A 179 24.22 -3.42 8.30
CA ALA A 179 25.13 -2.45 7.69
C ALA A 179 24.66 -2.08 6.27
N GLY A 180 24.44 -0.78 6.03
CA GLY A 180 23.97 -0.26 4.75
C GLY A 180 22.47 -0.41 4.48
N GLN A 181 21.70 -1.00 5.41
CA GLN A 181 20.25 -1.23 5.27
C GLN A 181 19.39 -0.24 6.06
N SER A 182 19.97 0.87 6.54
CA SER A 182 19.25 1.88 7.30
C SER A 182 18.20 2.58 6.46
N VAL A 183 17.04 2.85 7.07
CA VAL A 183 15.96 3.62 6.47
C VAL A 183 15.75 4.89 7.30
N ASP A 184 15.86 6.04 6.65
CA ASP A 184 15.67 7.32 7.31
C ASP A 184 14.17 7.60 7.50
N PRO A 185 13.73 8.03 8.69
CA PRO A 185 12.34 8.42 8.89
C PRO A 185 11.97 9.66 8.06
N ALA A 186 10.75 9.68 7.52
CA ALA A 186 10.19 10.80 6.75
C ALA A 186 9.85 12.02 7.63
N ARG A 187 10.87 12.66 8.22
CA ARG A 187 10.76 13.85 9.07
C ARG A 187 10.49 15.13 8.27
N SER A 188 10.17 16.21 8.98
CA SER A 188 10.09 17.58 8.46
C SER A 188 11.36 18.00 7.69
N ILE A 189 11.29 19.08 6.91
CA ILE A 189 12.41 19.61 6.12
C ILE A 189 13.63 19.93 7.00
N ASP A 190 13.42 20.45 8.21
CA ASP A 190 14.48 20.72 9.18
C ASP A 190 14.99 19.47 9.93
N GLY A 191 14.31 18.33 9.77
CA GLY A 191 14.62 17.06 10.43
C GLY A 191 14.28 17.01 11.91
N LEU A 192 13.63 18.04 12.48
CA LEU A 192 13.41 18.16 13.93
C LEU A 192 12.10 17.53 14.40
N SER A 193 11.09 17.44 13.54
CA SER A 193 9.75 16.96 13.91
C SER A 193 9.26 15.82 13.00
N PRO A 194 8.22 15.08 13.44
CA PRO A 194 7.44 14.22 12.56
C PRO A 194 7.02 14.96 11.29
N GLY A 195 7.08 14.29 10.14
CA GLY A 195 6.53 14.82 8.90
C GLY A 195 5.01 14.71 8.85
N LEU A 196 4.39 15.26 7.81
CA LEU A 196 2.94 15.24 7.63
C LEU A 196 2.35 13.86 7.29
N GLY A 197 3.20 12.86 7.03
CA GLY A 197 2.76 11.53 6.60
C GLY A 197 2.34 11.48 5.14
N VAL A 198 1.49 10.50 4.82
CA VAL A 198 0.89 10.33 3.49
C VAL A 198 -0.20 11.37 3.28
N ILE A 199 -0.13 12.14 2.18
CA ILE A 199 -1.09 13.20 1.86
C ILE A 199 -2.07 12.74 0.79
N THR A 200 -3.35 12.79 1.12
CA THR A 200 -4.45 12.48 0.19
C THR A 200 -5.36 13.68 -0.03
N GLY A 201 -5.41 14.62 0.93
CA GLY A 201 -6.34 15.75 0.96
C GLY A 201 -7.73 15.41 1.45
N LYS A 202 -7.87 14.30 2.19
CA LYS A 202 -9.09 13.96 2.94
C LYS A 202 -9.56 15.17 3.75
N ALA A 203 -10.85 15.54 3.65
CA ALA A 203 -11.35 16.81 4.19
C ALA A 203 -11.45 16.85 5.72
N ASP A 204 -11.85 15.75 6.36
CA ASP A 204 -11.99 15.62 7.80
C ASP A 204 -11.93 14.14 8.21
N ALA A 205 -11.95 13.86 9.52
CA ALA A 205 -11.84 12.50 10.04
C ALA A 205 -13.07 11.62 9.70
N ASN A 206 -14.21 12.25 9.40
CA ASN A 206 -15.43 11.57 8.97
C ASN A 206 -15.44 11.32 7.45
N ASP A 207 -14.44 11.82 6.72
CA ASP A 207 -14.35 11.77 5.26
C ASP A 207 -15.61 12.32 4.55
N SER A 208 -16.12 13.46 5.04
CA SER A 208 -17.42 14.01 4.61
C SER A 208 -17.48 14.50 3.16
N ASP A 209 -16.33 14.74 2.53
CA ASP A 209 -16.21 15.15 1.14
C ASP A 209 -15.43 14.11 0.31
N PRO A 210 -16.13 13.26 -0.48
CA PRO A 210 -15.49 12.25 -1.32
C PRO A 210 -14.70 12.85 -2.50
N ALA A 211 -14.91 14.13 -2.83
CA ALA A 211 -14.19 14.83 -3.90
C ALA A 211 -12.92 15.53 -3.39
N ALA A 212 -12.77 15.72 -2.08
CA ALA A 212 -11.59 16.36 -1.50
C ALA A 212 -10.31 15.57 -1.83
N VAL A 213 -9.32 16.26 -2.40
CA VAL A 213 -8.06 15.67 -2.82
C VAL A 213 -6.95 16.72 -2.86
N ASN A 214 -5.74 16.33 -2.48
CA ASN A 214 -4.51 17.07 -2.81
C ASN A 214 -3.81 16.33 -3.96
N PRO A 215 -4.06 16.70 -5.23
CA PRO A 215 -3.63 15.90 -6.39
C PRO A 215 -2.21 16.18 -6.87
N GLY A 216 -1.48 17.09 -6.21
CA GLY A 216 -0.17 17.58 -6.67
C GLY A 216 1.00 16.61 -6.51
N GLY A 217 0.79 15.32 -6.24
CA GLY A 217 1.86 14.32 -6.09
C GLY A 217 1.92 13.38 -7.29
N VAL A 218 3.03 13.39 -8.04
CA VAL A 218 3.24 12.55 -9.24
C VAL A 218 4.56 11.79 -9.13
N PRO A 219 4.59 10.47 -9.44
CA PRO A 219 5.81 9.68 -9.30
C PRO A 219 6.79 9.90 -10.44
N LEU A 220 8.06 9.61 -10.17
CA LEU A 220 9.17 9.74 -11.11
C LEU A 220 9.77 8.36 -11.40
N PHE A 221 9.95 8.05 -12.68
CA PHE A 221 10.45 6.79 -13.21
C PHE A 221 11.65 7.01 -14.11
N LYS A 222 12.70 6.21 -13.96
CA LYS A 222 13.90 6.24 -14.80
C LYS A 222 14.20 4.83 -15.26
N ASN A 223 14.29 4.64 -16.58
CA ASN A 223 14.56 3.33 -17.19
C ASN A 223 13.60 2.20 -16.76
N GLY A 224 12.35 2.55 -16.40
CA GLY A 224 11.33 1.61 -15.93
C GLY A 224 11.30 1.42 -14.41
N ASP A 225 12.27 1.96 -13.66
CA ASP A 225 12.28 1.88 -12.20
C ASP A 225 11.68 3.15 -11.58
N ALA A 226 10.89 2.98 -10.52
CA ALA A 226 10.44 4.11 -9.70
C ALA A 226 11.63 4.68 -8.91
N VAL A 227 11.93 5.97 -9.11
CA VAL A 227 13.12 6.64 -8.55
C VAL A 227 12.79 7.82 -7.64
N GLY A 228 11.52 8.21 -7.53
CA GLY A 228 11.10 9.29 -6.65
C GLY A 228 9.70 9.80 -6.93
N GLY A 229 9.46 11.05 -6.53
CA GLY A 229 8.20 11.75 -6.73
C GLY A 229 8.39 13.26 -6.74
N VAL A 230 7.54 13.96 -7.47
CA VAL A 230 7.38 15.41 -7.44
C VAL A 230 6.08 15.76 -6.74
N GLY A 231 6.13 16.77 -5.88
CA GLY A 231 5.00 17.29 -5.12
C GLY A 231 4.85 18.79 -5.38
N VAL A 232 3.66 19.24 -5.74
CA VAL A 232 3.39 20.65 -6.02
C VAL A 232 2.21 21.15 -5.20
N VAL A 233 2.36 22.34 -4.64
CA VAL A 233 1.31 23.09 -3.96
C VAL A 233 1.11 24.41 -4.69
N SER A 234 -0.16 24.78 -4.90
CA SER A 234 -0.56 26.05 -5.49
C SER A 234 -1.84 26.54 -4.80
N THR A 235 -2.33 27.71 -5.21
CA THR A 235 -3.64 28.22 -4.79
C THR A 235 -4.82 27.49 -5.46
N SER A 236 -4.54 26.65 -6.46
CA SER A 236 -5.52 25.79 -7.13
C SER A 236 -5.00 24.35 -7.21
N ALA A 237 -5.88 23.39 -6.90
CA ALA A 237 -5.57 21.97 -6.98
C ALA A 237 -5.26 21.53 -8.43
N ASP A 238 -5.98 22.06 -9.41
CA ASP A 238 -5.76 21.75 -10.84
C ASP A 238 -4.42 22.29 -11.32
N VAL A 239 -4.06 23.51 -10.88
CA VAL A 239 -2.76 24.11 -11.19
C VAL A 239 -1.63 23.27 -10.58
N ALA A 240 -1.79 22.84 -9.33
CA ALA A 240 -0.81 22.00 -8.65
C ALA A 240 -0.65 20.64 -9.34
N GLU A 241 -1.75 19.97 -9.68
CA GLU A 241 -1.73 18.69 -10.40
C GLU A 241 -1.07 18.82 -11.78
N PHE A 242 -1.43 19.84 -12.55
CA PHE A 242 -0.84 20.09 -13.86
C PHE A 242 0.66 20.35 -13.80
N ALA A 243 1.09 21.17 -12.84
CA ALA A 243 2.50 21.49 -12.67
C ALA A 243 3.32 20.26 -12.23
N ALA A 244 2.78 19.43 -11.33
CA ALA A 244 3.41 18.17 -10.94
C ALA A 244 3.52 17.19 -12.11
N PHE A 245 2.42 17.02 -12.87
CA PHE A 245 2.40 16.18 -14.07
C PHE A 245 3.40 16.66 -15.12
N SER A 246 3.47 17.97 -15.36
CA SER A 246 4.41 18.56 -16.32
C SER A 246 5.85 18.38 -15.86
N GLY A 247 6.13 18.60 -14.57
CA GLY A 247 7.45 18.36 -13.97
C GLY A 247 7.96 16.93 -14.17
N ALA A 248 7.08 15.93 -14.02
CA ALA A 248 7.43 14.54 -14.25
C ALA A 248 7.53 14.18 -15.74
N SER A 249 6.50 14.53 -16.53
CA SER A 249 6.38 14.10 -17.93
C SER A 249 7.35 14.81 -18.87
N GLN A 250 7.50 16.13 -18.77
CA GLN A 250 8.39 16.91 -19.65
C GLN A 250 9.87 16.71 -19.31
N ALA A 251 10.17 16.38 -18.06
CA ALA A 251 11.52 15.95 -17.66
C ALA A 251 11.85 14.50 -18.08
N GLY A 252 10.88 13.77 -18.68
CA GLY A 252 11.08 12.40 -19.15
C GLY A 252 11.02 11.33 -18.06
N PHE A 253 10.46 11.65 -16.89
CA PHE A 253 10.37 10.75 -15.73
C PHE A 253 8.99 10.13 -15.54
N LEU A 254 8.14 10.09 -16.57
CA LEU A 254 6.83 9.48 -16.47
C LEU A 254 6.60 8.52 -17.64
N PRO A 255 6.24 7.25 -17.37
CA PRO A 255 5.91 6.33 -18.45
C PRO A 255 4.62 6.79 -19.13
N THR A 256 4.61 6.78 -20.45
CA THR A 256 3.40 6.94 -21.25
C THR A 256 2.51 5.70 -21.10
N VAL A 257 1.20 5.85 -21.32
CA VAL A 257 0.25 4.72 -21.27
C VAL A 257 0.66 3.59 -22.22
N ALA A 258 1.26 3.92 -23.37
CA ALA A 258 1.75 2.94 -24.33
C ALA A 258 2.94 2.10 -23.83
N GLN A 259 3.68 2.59 -22.82
CA GLN A 259 4.77 1.87 -22.17
C GLN A 259 4.28 0.98 -21.02
N LEU A 260 3.03 1.14 -20.58
CA LEU A 260 2.45 0.30 -19.53
C LEU A 260 1.89 -1.00 -20.12
N PRO A 261 2.17 -2.16 -19.51
CA PRO A 261 1.56 -3.42 -19.94
C PRO A 261 0.03 -3.36 -19.85
N PRO A 262 -0.72 -4.04 -20.74
CA PRO A 262 -2.18 -4.12 -20.64
C PRO A 262 -2.64 -4.57 -19.24
N PRO A 263 -3.71 -3.97 -18.68
CA PRO A 263 -4.62 -3.00 -19.32
C PRO A 263 -4.13 -1.53 -19.33
N GLY A 264 -2.89 -1.23 -18.93
CA GLY A 264 -2.32 0.12 -18.92
C GLY A 264 -2.78 0.98 -17.73
N VAL A 265 -3.59 0.43 -16.84
CA VAL A 265 -4.11 1.08 -15.62
C VAL A 265 -4.35 0.02 -14.55
N VAL A 266 -4.15 0.36 -13.29
CA VAL A 266 -4.49 -0.53 -12.17
C VAL A 266 -6.01 -0.61 -12.03
N ILE A 267 -6.53 -1.83 -11.86
CA ILE A 267 -7.96 -2.09 -11.67
C ILE A 267 -8.17 -2.83 -10.34
N ILE A 268 -8.96 -2.24 -9.45
CA ILE A 268 -9.35 -2.83 -8.16
C ILE A 268 -10.86 -3.02 -8.14
N GLY A 269 -11.33 -4.24 -7.84
CA GLY A 269 -12.77 -4.51 -7.79
C GLY A 269 -13.54 -4.24 -9.09
N GLY A 270 -12.84 -4.24 -10.23
CA GLY A 270 -13.42 -3.87 -11.54
C GLY A 270 -13.40 -2.36 -11.84
N ILE A 271 -12.80 -1.54 -10.98
CA ILE A 271 -12.74 -0.08 -11.09
C ILE A 271 -11.31 0.33 -11.44
N ALA A 272 -11.16 1.04 -12.55
CA ALA A 272 -9.87 1.62 -12.93
C ALA A 272 -9.51 2.76 -11.97
N LEU A 273 -8.30 2.72 -11.41
CA LEU A 273 -7.84 3.76 -10.50
C LEU A 273 -7.49 5.04 -11.28
N PRO A 274 -7.88 6.22 -10.77
CA PRO A 274 -7.45 7.47 -11.37
C PRO A 274 -5.95 7.69 -11.13
N PHE A 275 -5.30 8.36 -12.06
CA PHE A 275 -3.90 8.76 -11.92
C PHE A 275 -3.78 10.29 -11.83
N VAL A 276 -3.90 11.00 -12.94
CA VAL A 276 -3.87 12.46 -13.00
C VAL A 276 -5.05 12.92 -13.85
N ASN A 277 -5.81 13.90 -13.37
CA ASN A 277 -6.92 14.47 -14.15
C ASN A 277 -6.45 15.65 -14.99
N GLN A 278 -5.66 16.56 -14.42
CA GLN A 278 -5.19 17.75 -15.11
C GLN A 278 -3.86 17.52 -15.85
N THR A 279 -3.94 17.14 -17.13
CA THR A 279 -2.77 16.90 -18.01
C THR A 279 -2.49 18.05 -18.99
N SER A 280 -3.34 19.07 -19.02
CA SER A 280 -3.20 20.29 -19.81
C SER A 280 -3.30 21.53 -18.92
N ALA A 281 -2.78 22.67 -19.39
CA ALA A 281 -2.82 23.90 -18.61
C ALA A 281 -4.28 24.29 -18.30
N PRO A 282 -4.62 24.60 -17.04
CA PRO A 282 -5.93 25.13 -16.70
C PRO A 282 -6.28 26.38 -17.52
N SER A 283 -7.57 26.66 -17.71
CA SER A 283 -7.99 27.83 -18.49
C SER A 283 -7.55 29.14 -17.81
N GLY A 284 -7.13 30.11 -18.62
CA GLY A 284 -6.75 31.44 -18.14
C GLY A 284 -5.34 31.56 -17.53
N VAL A 285 -4.55 30.47 -17.51
CA VAL A 285 -3.14 30.51 -17.11
C VAL A 285 -2.22 30.22 -18.30
N GLY A 286 -1.19 31.04 -18.47
CA GLY A 286 -0.16 30.87 -19.50
C GLY A 286 1.06 30.10 -18.98
N PRO A 287 2.08 29.88 -19.82
CA PRO A 287 3.34 29.26 -19.40
C PRO A 287 4.05 30.13 -18.36
N GLY A 288 4.70 29.46 -17.39
CA GLY A 288 5.44 30.08 -16.30
C GLY A 288 6.88 30.41 -16.64
N SER A 289 7.67 30.67 -15.60
CA SER A 289 9.12 30.89 -15.70
C SER A 289 9.81 30.36 -14.45
N VAL A 290 11.12 30.10 -14.52
CA VAL A 290 11.93 29.67 -13.37
C VAL A 290 12.37 30.89 -12.55
N ALA A 291 11.41 31.69 -12.09
CA ALA A 291 11.66 32.84 -11.22
C ALA A 291 11.25 32.50 -9.78
N GLY A 292 12.23 32.19 -8.93
CA GLY A 292 11.98 31.80 -7.55
C GLY A 292 13.26 31.45 -6.79
N THR A 293 13.11 30.85 -5.61
CA THR A 293 14.22 30.48 -4.72
C THR A 293 14.10 29.04 -4.26
N PHE A 294 15.25 28.39 -4.08
CA PHE A 294 15.32 27.10 -3.42
C PHE A 294 15.38 27.29 -1.90
N VAL A 295 14.44 26.66 -1.19
CA VAL A 295 14.51 26.44 0.26
C VAL A 295 15.48 25.29 0.55
N VAL A 296 15.42 24.24 -0.28
CA VAL A 296 16.39 23.15 -0.32
C VAL A 296 16.89 23.05 -1.76
N GLY A 297 18.20 23.21 -1.97
CA GLY A 297 18.80 23.11 -3.30
C GLY A 297 18.75 21.69 -3.88
N PRO A 298 18.89 21.51 -5.21
CA PRO A 298 18.89 20.18 -5.83
C PRO A 298 20.06 19.29 -5.37
N PHE A 299 19.76 18.09 -4.88
CA PHE A 299 20.73 17.05 -4.52
C PHE A 299 20.48 15.75 -5.28
N ALA A 300 21.52 14.94 -5.44
CA ALA A 300 21.35 13.57 -5.96
C ALA A 300 20.63 12.70 -4.92
N GLY A 301 19.75 11.82 -5.40
CA GLY A 301 18.98 10.90 -4.57
C GLY A 301 19.68 9.57 -4.33
N GLY A 302 19.05 8.74 -3.51
CA GLY A 302 19.40 7.35 -3.29
C GLY A 302 18.30 6.38 -3.74
N LEU A 303 18.53 5.10 -3.45
CA LEU A 303 17.54 4.04 -3.59
C LEU A 303 17.30 3.41 -2.23
N PRO A 304 16.06 2.97 -1.93
CA PRO A 304 15.76 2.31 -0.68
C PRO A 304 16.47 0.95 -0.61
N PRO A 305 16.86 0.51 0.60
CA PRO A 305 17.42 -0.81 0.79
C PRO A 305 16.40 -1.93 0.50
N GLU A 306 16.91 -3.12 0.16
CA GLU A 306 16.14 -4.32 -0.20
C GLU A 306 16.69 -5.57 0.50
N GLY A 307 15.84 -6.58 0.62
CA GLY A 307 16.13 -7.82 1.33
C GLY A 307 15.96 -7.67 2.84
N ASP A 308 16.81 -8.36 3.59
CA ASP A 308 16.82 -8.27 5.05
C ASP A 308 17.40 -6.91 5.49
N LEU A 309 16.54 -6.09 6.08
CA LEU A 309 16.90 -4.81 6.67
C LEU A 309 17.33 -4.97 8.13
N VAL A 310 16.66 -5.88 8.84
CA VAL A 310 16.89 -6.22 10.24
C VAL A 310 16.77 -7.74 10.40
N GLY A 311 17.64 -8.32 11.21
CA GLY A 311 17.54 -9.71 11.64
C GLY A 311 17.69 -10.74 10.51
N PRO A 312 17.25 -12.00 10.75
CA PRO A 312 16.42 -12.45 11.87
C PRO A 312 17.18 -12.49 13.21
N LEU A 313 16.52 -12.09 14.29
CA LEU A 313 17.01 -12.12 15.68
C LEU A 313 16.07 -12.94 16.57
N GLY A 314 16.58 -13.49 17.67
CA GLY A 314 15.75 -14.03 18.73
C GLY A 314 15.23 -12.91 19.65
N GLY A 315 13.99 -13.03 20.11
CA GLY A 315 13.38 -12.15 21.10
C GLY A 315 13.56 -12.66 22.52
N ALA A 316 13.49 -11.73 23.48
CA ALA A 316 13.50 -12.04 24.90
C ALA A 316 12.21 -12.75 25.35
N SER A 317 11.11 -12.58 24.61
CA SER A 317 9.77 -13.07 25.01
C SER A 317 9.37 -14.43 24.42
N GLY A 318 10.33 -15.19 23.87
CA GLY A 318 10.12 -16.60 23.52
C GLY A 318 10.12 -16.94 22.03
N LEU A 319 10.27 -15.97 21.13
CA LEU A 319 10.61 -16.22 19.72
C LEU A 319 12.12 -16.46 19.60
N THR A 320 12.52 -17.63 19.11
CA THR A 320 13.93 -17.90 18.78
C THR A 320 14.28 -17.29 17.44
N GLN A 321 15.58 -17.12 17.16
CA GLN A 321 16.03 -16.67 15.84
C GLN A 321 15.52 -17.59 14.72
N SER A 322 15.46 -18.91 14.96
CA SER A 322 14.93 -19.86 13.98
C SER A 322 13.44 -19.65 13.74
N ASP A 323 12.66 -19.36 14.78
CA ASP A 323 11.23 -19.08 14.63
C ASP A 323 11.01 -17.85 13.74
N VAL A 324 11.74 -16.77 14.03
CA VAL A 324 11.66 -15.51 13.28
C VAL A 324 12.07 -15.74 11.82
N ALA A 325 13.15 -16.48 11.57
CA ALA A 325 13.56 -16.84 10.21
C ALA A 325 12.49 -17.66 9.48
N THR A 326 11.87 -18.64 10.13
CA THR A 326 10.78 -19.44 9.55
C THR A 326 9.56 -18.60 9.20
N ILE A 327 9.16 -17.66 10.08
CA ILE A 327 8.05 -16.75 9.84
C ILE A 327 8.30 -15.90 8.58
N ILE A 328 9.48 -15.26 8.49
CA ILE A 328 9.86 -14.47 7.32
C ILE A 328 9.88 -15.33 6.05
N ASN A 329 10.51 -16.50 6.09
CA ASN A 329 10.62 -17.38 4.92
C ASN A 329 9.26 -17.86 4.41
N HIS A 330 8.33 -18.22 5.30
CA HIS A 330 6.98 -18.60 4.90
C HIS A 330 6.22 -17.42 4.29
N ALA A 331 6.31 -16.23 4.90
CA ALA A 331 5.66 -15.04 4.38
C ALA A 331 6.19 -14.66 2.99
N VAL A 332 7.51 -14.64 2.79
CA VAL A 332 8.14 -14.35 1.49
C VAL A 332 7.74 -15.39 0.45
N ALA A 333 7.79 -16.69 0.78
CA ALA A 333 7.40 -17.76 -0.14
C ALA A 333 5.93 -17.62 -0.59
N THR A 334 5.03 -17.24 0.32
CA THR A 334 3.63 -16.98 -0.02
C THR A 334 3.46 -15.72 -0.85
N ALA A 335 4.19 -14.64 -0.55
CA ALA A 335 4.16 -13.40 -1.34
C ALA A 335 4.61 -13.63 -2.80
N GLU A 336 5.61 -14.49 -3.03
CA GLU A 336 6.08 -14.84 -4.37
C GLU A 336 5.08 -15.64 -5.22
N MET A 337 4.04 -16.21 -4.60
CA MET A 337 2.93 -16.84 -5.30
C MET A 337 1.69 -15.95 -5.37
N THR A 338 1.58 -14.96 -4.49
CA THR A 338 0.39 -14.15 -4.35
C THR A 338 0.30 -13.11 -5.48
N ARG A 339 -0.86 -12.97 -6.11
CA ARG A 339 -1.13 -11.96 -7.13
C ARG A 339 -1.24 -10.58 -6.47
N ALA A 340 -0.52 -9.63 -7.04
CA ALA A 340 -0.58 -8.22 -6.66
C ALA A 340 -1.87 -7.53 -7.14
N VAL A 341 -2.34 -6.55 -6.37
CA VAL A 341 -3.47 -5.70 -6.75
C VAL A 341 -3.03 -4.47 -7.54
N ILE A 342 -1.89 -3.88 -7.18
CA ILE A 342 -1.43 -2.57 -7.69
C ILE A 342 -0.29 -2.64 -8.73
N ARG A 343 -0.13 -3.79 -9.39
CA ARG A 343 0.95 -4.04 -10.37
C ARG A 343 0.41 -4.41 -11.74
N LEU A 344 1.20 -4.08 -12.77
CA LEU A 344 0.95 -4.45 -14.16
C LEU A 344 2.07 -5.36 -14.72
N PRO A 345 1.78 -6.23 -15.71
CA PRO A 345 0.44 -6.61 -16.14
C PRO A 345 -0.33 -7.34 -15.04
N THR A 346 -1.64 -7.52 -15.24
CA THR A 346 -2.45 -8.38 -14.37
C THR A 346 -1.83 -9.76 -14.23
N GLY A 347 -1.74 -10.26 -12.98
CA GLY A 347 -1.10 -11.55 -12.66
C GLY A 347 0.34 -11.43 -12.15
N SER A 348 0.91 -10.22 -12.13
CA SER A 348 2.19 -9.94 -11.46
C SER A 348 2.16 -10.39 -9.99
N ARG A 349 3.30 -10.89 -9.51
CA ARG A 349 3.47 -11.34 -8.12
C ARG A 349 3.61 -10.15 -7.18
N SER A 350 3.12 -10.35 -5.97
CA SER A 350 3.22 -9.34 -4.91
C SER A 350 4.65 -9.15 -4.44
N ARG A 351 4.94 -7.94 -3.97
CA ARG A 351 6.14 -7.52 -3.27
C ARG A 351 5.71 -6.86 -1.98
N MET A 352 6.16 -7.43 -0.89
CA MET A 352 5.74 -7.06 0.44
C MET A 352 6.94 -6.66 1.30
N THR A 353 6.66 -5.87 2.32
CA THR A 353 7.53 -5.72 3.48
C THR A 353 6.94 -6.51 4.63
N ILE A 354 7.77 -7.31 5.30
CA ILE A 354 7.39 -8.21 6.39
C ILE A 354 8.19 -7.83 7.64
N ALA A 355 7.52 -7.64 8.77
CA ALA A 355 8.14 -7.31 10.05
C ALA A 355 7.68 -8.27 11.15
N VAL A 356 8.62 -8.68 12.00
CA VAL A 356 8.35 -9.43 13.23
C VAL A 356 8.85 -8.61 14.40
N ALA A 357 8.01 -8.43 15.42
CA ALA A 357 8.34 -7.68 16.63
C ALA A 357 8.20 -8.56 17.89
N ASP A 358 9.08 -8.33 18.87
CA ASP A 358 9.00 -8.87 20.23
C ASP A 358 7.96 -8.10 21.07
N LEU A 359 7.54 -8.62 22.23
CA LEU A 359 6.47 -8.03 23.05
C LEU A 359 6.73 -6.61 23.55
N ASP A 360 7.98 -6.17 23.63
CA ASP A 360 8.36 -4.79 23.94
C ASP A 360 8.37 -3.87 22.71
N GLY A 361 7.99 -4.40 21.55
CA GLY A 361 7.97 -3.72 20.25
C GLY A 361 9.31 -3.70 19.52
N THR A 362 10.36 -4.34 20.05
CA THR A 362 11.66 -4.44 19.37
C THR A 362 11.52 -5.21 18.07
N VAL A 363 12.02 -4.65 16.97
CA VAL A 363 11.98 -5.29 15.65
C VAL A 363 13.00 -6.43 15.61
N LEU A 364 12.52 -7.68 15.51
CA LEU A 364 13.34 -8.90 15.43
C LEU A 364 13.71 -9.25 14.00
N ALA A 365 12.85 -8.92 13.04
CA ALA A 365 13.14 -9.00 11.62
C ALA A 365 12.36 -7.96 10.84
N LEU A 366 12.95 -7.47 9.75
CA LEU A 366 12.32 -6.58 8.78
C LEU A 366 12.88 -6.91 7.41
N HIS A 367 12.05 -7.47 6.53
CA HIS A 367 12.43 -7.87 5.19
C HIS A 367 11.59 -7.09 4.16
N ARG A 368 12.23 -6.37 3.25
CA ARG A 368 11.57 -5.70 2.12
C ARG A 368 11.90 -6.43 0.83
N MET A 369 10.91 -7.04 0.20
CA MET A 369 11.10 -7.69 -1.09
C MET A 369 11.54 -6.67 -2.16
N PRO A 370 12.31 -7.08 -3.19
CA PRO A 370 12.71 -6.20 -4.27
C PRO A 370 11.51 -5.50 -4.93
N ASP A 371 11.63 -4.19 -5.18
CA ASP A 371 10.54 -3.33 -5.67
C ASP A 371 9.29 -3.29 -4.77
N GLY A 372 9.36 -3.74 -3.52
CA GLY A 372 8.29 -3.56 -2.53
C GLY A 372 8.00 -2.08 -2.31
N THR A 373 6.75 -1.70 -2.07
CA THR A 373 6.41 -0.30 -1.77
C THR A 373 7.16 0.19 -0.52
N VAL A 374 7.69 1.41 -0.55
CA VAL A 374 8.57 1.91 0.54
C VAL A 374 7.76 2.34 1.75
N PHE A 375 6.54 2.85 1.56
CA PHE A 375 5.63 3.19 2.67
C PHE A 375 5.36 1.98 3.58
N SER A 376 5.48 0.77 3.03
CA SER A 376 5.24 -0.49 3.72
C SER A 376 6.26 -0.82 4.80
N ILE A 377 7.42 -0.16 4.82
CA ILE A 377 8.43 -0.34 5.86
C ILE A 377 7.89 0.11 7.21
N ASP A 378 7.40 1.35 7.29
CA ASP A 378 6.79 1.89 8.51
C ASP A 378 5.51 1.11 8.87
N VAL A 379 4.67 0.85 7.87
CA VAL A 379 3.39 0.16 8.06
C VAL A 379 3.54 -1.26 8.58
N ALA A 380 4.46 -2.07 8.04
CA ALA A 380 4.66 -3.44 8.49
C ALA A 380 5.13 -3.47 9.96
N VAL A 381 6.04 -2.57 10.34
CA VAL A 381 6.51 -2.46 11.74
C VAL A 381 5.38 -2.01 12.67
N ALA A 382 4.60 -0.99 12.28
CA ALA A 382 3.46 -0.53 13.07
C ALA A 382 2.43 -1.66 13.26
N LYS A 383 2.08 -2.36 12.18
CA LYS A 383 1.18 -3.54 12.21
C LYS A 383 1.67 -4.61 13.19
N ALA A 384 2.96 -4.96 13.16
CA ALA A 384 3.55 -5.95 14.07
C ALA A 384 3.46 -5.50 15.54
N ARG A 385 3.67 -4.21 15.83
CA ARG A 385 3.60 -3.65 17.19
C ARG A 385 2.17 -3.48 17.69
N ASN A 386 1.25 -3.08 16.82
CA ASN A 386 -0.15 -2.87 17.16
C ASN A 386 -0.77 -4.16 17.71
N VAL A 387 -0.61 -5.29 17.01
CA VAL A 387 -1.23 -6.55 17.44
C VAL A 387 -0.70 -7.07 18.77
N ILE A 388 0.50 -6.67 19.20
CA ILE A 388 1.04 -7.00 20.52
C ILE A 388 0.26 -6.24 21.60
N TYR A 389 0.17 -4.93 21.47
CA TYR A 389 -0.50 -4.10 22.47
C TYR A 389 -2.01 -4.34 22.53
N PHE A 390 -2.66 -4.38 21.38
CA PHE A 390 -4.12 -4.53 21.34
C PHE A 390 -4.59 -5.96 21.66
N SER A 391 -3.72 -6.96 21.56
CA SER A 391 -4.00 -8.34 22.03
C SER A 391 -3.48 -8.64 23.43
N ASN A 392 -3.07 -7.62 24.19
CA ASN A 392 -2.51 -7.76 25.53
C ASN A 392 -3.48 -8.54 26.45
N PRO A 393 -3.02 -9.58 27.18
CA PRO A 393 -3.83 -10.30 28.17
C PRO A 393 -4.47 -9.41 29.25
N ALA A 394 -3.86 -8.27 29.58
CA ALA A 394 -4.42 -7.30 30.52
C ALA A 394 -5.55 -6.44 29.92
N GLY A 395 -5.75 -6.48 28.59
CA GLY A 395 -6.68 -5.64 27.86
C GLY A 395 -6.17 -4.21 27.66
N THR A 396 -7.03 -3.38 27.07
CA THR A 396 -6.80 -1.95 26.82
C THR A 396 -8.13 -1.21 26.82
N SER A 397 -8.11 0.07 27.19
CA SER A 397 -9.27 0.97 27.06
C SER A 397 -9.56 1.38 25.61
N ASP A 398 -8.63 1.14 24.69
CA ASP A 398 -8.75 1.60 23.30
C ASP A 398 -9.72 0.78 22.46
N LEU A 399 -10.09 -0.43 22.92
CA LEU A 399 -11.00 -1.36 22.24
C LEU A 399 -12.24 -1.66 23.11
N PRO A 400 -13.11 -0.68 23.41
CA PRO A 400 -14.30 -0.89 24.23
C PRO A 400 -15.19 -2.02 23.69
N GLY A 401 -15.67 -2.88 24.58
CA GLY A 401 -16.49 -4.05 24.22
C GLY A 401 -15.69 -5.29 23.79
N VAL A 402 -14.36 -5.17 23.63
CA VAL A 402 -13.49 -6.32 23.35
C VAL A 402 -12.95 -6.89 24.67
N PRO A 403 -13.19 -8.18 24.99
CA PRO A 403 -12.65 -8.81 26.19
C PRO A 403 -11.11 -8.78 26.23
N ALA A 404 -10.53 -8.60 27.43
CA ALA A 404 -9.09 -8.65 27.63
C ALA A 404 -8.49 -9.99 27.15
N GLY A 405 -7.32 -9.94 26.51
CA GLY A 405 -6.67 -11.12 25.93
C GLY A 405 -7.25 -11.63 24.61
N THR A 406 -8.25 -10.94 24.04
CA THR A 406 -8.71 -11.22 22.67
C THR A 406 -7.56 -10.99 21.69
N ALA A 407 -7.27 -11.98 20.85
CA ALA A 407 -6.35 -11.84 19.72
C ALA A 407 -7.03 -10.99 18.64
N VAL A 408 -6.50 -9.80 18.40
CA VAL A 408 -7.01 -8.84 17.40
C VAL A 408 -5.97 -8.59 16.31
N THR A 409 -6.43 -8.19 15.13
CA THR A 409 -5.56 -7.79 14.00
C THR A 409 -5.80 -6.33 13.64
N ASN A 410 -4.97 -5.76 12.76
CA ASN A 410 -5.23 -4.43 12.22
C ASN A 410 -6.51 -4.39 11.37
N ARG A 411 -7.01 -5.53 10.88
CA ARG A 411 -8.37 -5.62 10.31
C ARG A 411 -9.44 -5.42 11.38
N THR A 412 -9.29 -6.05 12.55
CA THR A 412 -10.19 -5.85 13.69
C THR A 412 -10.20 -4.39 14.14
N ILE A 413 -9.01 -3.81 14.33
CA ILE A 413 -8.81 -2.44 14.79
C ILE A 413 -9.43 -1.47 13.79
N GLY A 414 -9.08 -1.59 12.51
CA GLY A 414 -9.61 -0.77 11.43
C GLY A 414 -11.14 -0.84 11.30
N PHE A 415 -11.72 -2.04 11.42
CA PHE A 415 -13.17 -2.24 11.29
C PHE A 415 -13.98 -1.45 12.33
N GLY A 416 -13.52 -1.42 13.59
CA GLY A 416 -14.21 -0.65 14.63
C GLY A 416 -13.79 0.82 14.68
N ALA A 417 -12.74 1.23 13.96
CA ALA A 417 -12.19 2.58 13.97
C ALA A 417 -12.65 3.45 12.78
N GLN A 418 -13.71 3.05 12.09
CA GLN A 418 -14.32 3.79 10.99
C GLN A 418 -15.36 4.80 11.51
N PRO A 419 -15.64 5.88 10.78
CA PRO A 419 -16.67 6.85 11.14
C PRO A 419 -18.09 6.35 10.83
N LEU A 420 -18.20 5.19 10.18
CA LEU A 420 -19.43 4.44 9.92
C LEU A 420 -19.31 3.03 10.52
N PHE A 421 -20.34 2.56 11.22
CA PHE A 421 -20.37 1.23 11.83
C PHE A 421 -21.74 0.54 11.65
N THR A 422 -21.83 -0.54 10.88
CA THR A 422 -20.74 -1.23 10.18
C THR A 422 -20.10 -0.39 9.06
N PRO A 423 -18.79 -0.54 8.79
CA PRO A 423 -18.10 0.23 7.75
C PRO A 423 -18.82 0.23 6.41
N GLY A 424 -18.95 1.42 5.83
CA GLY A 424 -19.55 1.65 4.51
C GLY A 424 -21.08 1.79 4.51
N ILE A 425 -21.78 1.64 5.65
CA ILE A 425 -23.25 1.84 5.71
C ILE A 425 -23.57 3.29 6.07
N ASP A 426 -24.22 4.01 5.16
CA ASP A 426 -24.52 5.42 5.32
C ASP A 426 -25.54 5.67 6.45
N GLY A 427 -25.38 6.81 7.14
CA GLY A 427 -26.25 7.20 8.25
C GLY A 427 -26.05 6.39 9.53
N SER A 428 -25.13 5.43 9.54
CA SER A 428 -24.66 4.79 10.77
C SER A 428 -23.78 5.74 11.60
N GLY A 429 -23.67 5.46 12.90
CA GLY A 429 -22.77 6.20 13.79
C GLY A 429 -21.32 5.72 13.67
N PRO A 430 -20.36 6.41 14.31
CA PRO A 430 -18.97 5.98 14.34
C PRO A 430 -18.82 4.63 15.05
N GLY A 431 -17.81 3.88 14.63
CA GLY A 431 -17.49 2.61 15.25
C GLY A 431 -16.99 2.75 16.69
N PRO A 432 -17.04 1.66 17.47
CA PRO A 432 -16.70 1.68 18.89
C PRO A 432 -15.26 2.11 19.16
N PHE A 433 -14.37 2.02 18.17
CA PHE A 433 -12.94 2.37 18.28
C PHE A 433 -12.61 3.66 17.53
N PHE A 434 -13.60 4.44 17.04
CA PHE A 434 -13.31 5.66 16.28
C PHE A 434 -12.51 6.69 17.10
N ASN A 435 -12.68 6.71 18.42
CA ASN A 435 -11.85 7.53 19.30
C ASN A 435 -10.36 7.15 19.27
N LEU A 436 -10.00 5.89 19.00
CA LEU A 436 -8.61 5.48 18.79
C LEU A 436 -8.05 6.11 17.50
N PHE A 437 -8.83 6.18 16.42
CA PHE A 437 -8.45 6.86 15.18
C PHE A 437 -8.17 8.35 15.42
N LEU A 438 -9.09 9.03 16.11
CA LEU A 438 -8.95 10.44 16.46
C LEU A 438 -7.75 10.69 17.40
N PHE A 439 -7.52 9.79 18.34
CA PHE A 439 -6.38 9.87 19.24
C PHE A 439 -5.06 9.74 18.49
N ASP A 440 -4.94 8.73 17.61
CA ASP A 440 -3.73 8.52 16.80
C ASP A 440 -3.47 9.71 15.86
N LEU A 441 -4.52 10.33 15.30
CA LEU A 441 -4.40 11.54 14.50
C LEU A 441 -3.78 12.70 15.31
N ALA A 442 -4.26 12.91 16.53
CA ALA A 442 -3.79 13.97 17.42
C ALA A 442 -2.41 13.70 18.04
N HIS A 443 -2.01 12.42 18.16
CA HIS A 443 -0.79 11.99 18.85
C HIS A 443 0.04 11.08 17.94
N PRO A 444 0.69 11.64 16.89
CA PRO A 444 1.56 10.86 16.02
C PRO A 444 2.64 10.14 16.82
N CYS A 445 3.05 8.97 16.31
CA CYS A 445 4.07 8.11 16.92
C CYS A 445 3.69 7.48 18.26
N THR A 446 2.42 7.56 18.67
CA THR A 446 1.89 6.79 19.82
C THR A 446 1.26 5.48 19.36
N GLN A 447 0.86 4.61 20.29
CA GLN A 447 0.16 3.37 19.97
C GLN A 447 -1.09 3.26 20.86
N GLY A 448 -2.08 4.11 20.58
CA GLY A 448 -3.23 4.31 21.45
C GLY A 448 -2.80 4.80 22.84
N SER A 449 -3.45 4.29 23.88
CA SER A 449 -3.14 4.58 25.29
C SER A 449 -1.98 3.76 25.86
N GLN A 450 -1.22 3.02 25.03
CA GLN A 450 -0.04 2.31 25.49
C GLN A 450 0.96 3.29 26.13
N THR A 451 1.45 2.94 27.32
CA THR A 451 2.49 3.73 28.01
C THR A 451 3.67 4.00 27.08
N ALA A 452 4.06 5.27 27.03
CA ALA A 452 5.08 5.77 26.13
C ALA A 452 6.38 4.95 26.25
N ASN A 453 6.90 4.50 25.12
CA ASN A 453 8.16 3.77 25.03
C ASN A 453 8.82 4.03 23.67
N ALA A 454 10.06 3.55 23.51
CA ALA A 454 10.82 3.78 22.27
C ALA A 454 10.18 3.08 21.05
N ASN A 455 9.49 1.97 21.23
CA ASN A 455 9.01 1.14 20.13
C ASN A 455 7.57 1.44 19.73
N GLN A 456 7.22 2.73 19.60
CA GLN A 456 5.92 3.19 19.14
C GLN A 456 6.08 4.01 17.84
N ASN A 457 5.25 3.71 16.85
CA ASN A 457 5.28 4.40 15.56
C ASN A 457 3.90 4.59 14.93
N GLY A 458 2.82 4.65 15.73
CA GLY A 458 1.46 4.88 15.23
C GLY A 458 0.60 3.62 15.19
N VAL A 459 -0.68 3.84 14.90
CA VAL A 459 -1.67 2.79 14.67
C VAL A 459 -2.01 2.71 13.17
N VAL A 460 -2.05 1.48 12.65
CA VAL A 460 -2.49 1.19 11.27
C VAL A 460 -3.93 0.67 11.29
N PHE A 461 -4.81 1.26 10.47
CA PHE A 461 -6.24 0.96 10.48
C PHE A 461 -6.69 0.07 9.30
N PHE A 462 -5.77 -0.68 8.71
CA PHE A 462 -6.04 -1.59 7.60
C PHE A 462 -5.33 -2.94 7.75
N PRO A 463 -5.84 -4.01 7.11
CA PRO A 463 -5.44 -5.40 7.31
C PRO A 463 -3.97 -5.71 7.04
N GLY A 464 -3.50 -6.89 7.46
CA GLY A 464 -2.13 -7.34 7.21
C GLY A 464 -1.32 -7.66 8.46
N SER A 465 -1.92 -8.18 9.53
CA SER A 465 -1.18 -8.49 10.76
C SER A 465 -1.76 -9.66 11.53
N LEU A 466 -0.92 -10.28 12.35
CA LEU A 466 -1.30 -11.32 13.30
C LEU A 466 -0.48 -11.23 14.60
N PRO A 467 -1.13 -11.31 15.78
CA PRO A 467 -0.44 -11.61 17.02
C PRO A 467 0.08 -13.06 16.99
N LEU A 468 1.30 -13.28 17.47
CA LEU A 468 1.98 -14.58 17.45
C LEU A 468 1.89 -15.25 18.82
N TYR A 469 1.46 -16.51 18.86
CA TYR A 469 1.26 -17.28 20.10
C TYR A 469 2.11 -18.55 20.12
N LYS A 470 2.59 -18.93 21.30
CA LYS A 470 3.12 -20.28 21.58
C LYS A 470 2.43 -20.85 22.79
N ASN A 471 1.90 -22.06 22.68
CA ASN A 471 1.20 -22.74 23.76
C ASN A 471 0.09 -21.87 24.39
N GLY A 472 -0.61 -21.07 23.57
CA GLY A 472 -1.67 -20.16 24.01
C GLY A 472 -1.18 -18.86 24.66
N VAL A 473 0.12 -18.60 24.73
CA VAL A 473 0.71 -17.37 25.28
C VAL A 473 1.19 -16.48 24.13
N LEU A 474 0.87 -15.18 24.20
CA LEU A 474 1.35 -14.17 23.24
C LEU A 474 2.88 -14.02 23.35
N VAL A 475 3.59 -14.11 22.23
CA VAL A 475 5.08 -14.08 22.18
C VAL A 475 5.64 -13.05 21.19
N GLY A 476 4.80 -12.35 20.44
CA GLY A 476 5.22 -11.31 19.51
C GLY A 476 4.12 -10.91 18.52
N GLY A 477 4.50 -10.19 17.49
CA GLY A 477 3.59 -9.76 16.43
C GLY A 477 4.22 -9.84 15.04
N LEU A 478 3.39 -10.13 14.05
CA LEU A 478 3.74 -10.17 12.64
C LEU A 478 2.92 -9.11 11.89
N GLY A 479 3.59 -8.29 11.08
CA GLY A 479 2.98 -7.32 10.19
C GLY A 479 3.51 -7.47 8.76
N VAL A 480 2.61 -7.36 7.79
CA VAL A 480 2.92 -7.38 6.35
C VAL A 480 2.24 -6.20 5.69
N SER A 481 2.92 -5.59 4.73
CA SER A 481 2.33 -4.55 3.87
C SER A 481 2.92 -4.57 2.48
N GLY A 482 2.08 -4.42 1.46
CA GLY A 482 2.51 -4.12 0.10
C GLY A 482 1.35 -4.00 -0.88
N ASP A 483 1.21 -4.97 -1.78
CA ASP A 483 0.36 -4.85 -2.97
C ASP A 483 -1.11 -5.24 -2.79
N GLY A 484 -1.66 -5.18 -1.57
CA GLY A 484 -3.10 -5.35 -1.33
C GLY A 484 -3.43 -5.87 0.06
N VAL A 485 -4.52 -5.41 0.67
CA VAL A 485 -4.78 -5.69 2.09
C VAL A 485 -5.27 -7.11 2.37
N ASP A 486 -6.05 -7.70 1.45
CA ASP A 486 -6.43 -9.10 1.56
C ASP A 486 -5.21 -10.01 1.27
N GLN A 487 -4.30 -9.57 0.40
CA GLN A 487 -3.01 -10.23 0.16
C GLN A 487 -2.10 -10.16 1.38
N ASP A 488 -2.03 -9.01 2.07
CA ASP A 488 -1.30 -8.87 3.33
C ASP A 488 -1.80 -9.88 4.37
N ASP A 489 -3.12 -10.04 4.52
CA ASP A 489 -3.72 -11.05 5.41
C ASP A 489 -3.40 -12.48 4.99
N PHE A 490 -3.41 -12.77 3.69
CA PHE A 490 -3.06 -14.10 3.18
C PHE A 490 -1.58 -14.44 3.46
N VAL A 491 -0.68 -13.48 3.27
CA VAL A 491 0.75 -13.63 3.54
C VAL A 491 1.02 -13.75 5.04
N THR A 492 0.36 -12.94 5.89
CA THR A 492 0.51 -13.07 7.35
C THR A 492 0.01 -14.39 7.88
N ASN A 493 -1.12 -14.90 7.36
CA ASN A 493 -1.64 -16.21 7.75
C ASN A 493 -0.60 -17.32 7.51
N ALA A 494 0.05 -17.32 6.34
CA ALA A 494 1.09 -18.29 6.03
C ALA A 494 2.36 -18.09 6.88
N GLY A 495 2.78 -16.84 7.08
CA GLY A 495 3.93 -16.49 7.93
C GLY A 495 3.76 -16.97 9.37
N ALA A 496 2.57 -16.79 9.95
CA ALA A 496 2.26 -17.16 11.33
C ALA A 496 1.99 -18.67 11.55
N LYS A 497 2.23 -19.53 10.55
CA LYS A 497 1.96 -20.97 10.66
C LYS A 497 2.72 -21.60 11.84
N GLY A 498 1.98 -22.22 12.76
CA GLY A 498 2.51 -22.78 14.02
C GLY A 498 2.58 -21.78 15.18
N PHE A 499 2.18 -20.53 14.96
CA PHE A 499 2.13 -19.45 15.94
C PHE A 499 0.74 -18.82 16.03
N GLU A 500 -0.30 -19.52 15.57
CA GLU A 500 -1.65 -18.98 15.49
C GLU A 500 -2.27 -18.79 16.88
N ALA A 501 -3.05 -17.73 17.04
CA ALA A 501 -3.90 -17.59 18.22
C ALA A 501 -4.90 -18.76 18.31
N PRO A 502 -5.08 -19.38 19.49
CA PRO A 502 -6.21 -20.27 19.78
C PRO A 502 -7.53 -19.67 19.31
N THR A 503 -8.34 -20.44 18.58
CA THR A 503 -9.58 -19.95 17.96
C THR A 503 -10.52 -19.26 18.94
N VAL A 504 -10.64 -19.78 20.16
CA VAL A 504 -11.52 -19.24 21.20
C VAL A 504 -11.15 -17.84 21.69
N MET A 505 -9.94 -17.37 21.40
CA MET A 505 -9.49 -16.03 21.79
C MET A 505 -9.55 -15.04 20.63
N ARG A 506 -9.90 -15.46 19.41
CA ARG A 506 -9.86 -14.59 18.24
C ARG A 506 -10.99 -13.57 18.25
N ALA A 507 -10.73 -12.39 17.69
CA ALA A 507 -11.72 -11.34 17.54
C ALA A 507 -12.98 -11.79 16.80
N ASP A 508 -12.88 -12.77 15.88
CA ASP A 508 -14.02 -13.34 15.17
C ASP A 508 -14.95 -14.22 16.04
N GLN A 509 -14.64 -14.37 17.34
CA GLN A 509 -15.53 -14.93 18.36
C GLN A 509 -16.23 -13.84 19.20
N VAL A 510 -15.94 -12.57 18.95
CA VAL A 510 -16.46 -11.42 19.71
C VAL A 510 -17.46 -10.65 18.87
N GLU A 511 -18.56 -10.26 19.50
CA GLU A 511 -19.56 -9.34 18.94
C GLU A 511 -19.57 -8.04 19.74
N VAL A 512 -19.53 -6.91 19.04
CA VAL A 512 -19.69 -5.56 19.60
C VAL A 512 -20.87 -4.91 18.90
N ASP A 513 -21.82 -4.37 19.67
CA ASP A 513 -23.07 -3.78 19.17
C ASP A 513 -23.84 -4.70 18.19
N GLY A 514 -23.82 -6.02 18.46
CA GLY A 514 -24.49 -7.03 17.64
C GLY A 514 -23.79 -7.36 16.32
N VAL A 515 -22.57 -6.86 16.12
CA VAL A 515 -21.74 -7.12 14.93
C VAL A 515 -20.51 -7.93 15.32
N ARG A 516 -20.28 -9.03 14.60
CA ARG A 516 -19.07 -9.84 14.76
C ARG A 516 -17.84 -9.10 14.22
N LEU A 517 -16.79 -9.02 15.03
CA LEU A 517 -15.55 -8.39 14.60
C LEU A 517 -14.79 -9.27 13.60
N PRO A 518 -14.14 -8.70 12.57
CA PRO A 518 -13.32 -9.46 11.65
C PRO A 518 -11.94 -9.79 12.24
N TYR A 519 -11.34 -10.90 11.80
CA TYR A 519 -9.97 -11.30 12.20
C TYR A 519 -9.01 -11.35 10.99
N GLN A 520 -9.30 -12.17 9.97
CA GLN A 520 -8.58 -12.18 8.70
C GLN A 520 -9.57 -12.33 7.53
N LYS A 521 -9.16 -11.89 6.34
CA LYS A 521 -9.89 -12.13 5.07
C LYS A 521 -8.90 -12.37 3.95
N PHE A 522 -9.18 -13.34 3.09
CA PHE A 522 -8.29 -13.74 2.01
C PHE A 522 -8.88 -13.44 0.63
N PRO A 523 -8.02 -13.21 -0.39
CA PRO A 523 -8.47 -13.10 -1.76
C PRO A 523 -9.11 -14.42 -2.20
N ARG A 524 -10.16 -14.33 -3.03
CA ARG A 524 -10.84 -15.53 -3.55
C ARG A 524 -9.92 -16.43 -4.37
N ASN A 525 -9.09 -15.81 -5.22
CA ASN A 525 -8.08 -16.47 -6.04
C ASN A 525 -6.72 -15.78 -5.76
N PRO A 526 -5.99 -16.18 -4.70
CA PRO A 526 -4.82 -15.44 -4.27
C PRO A 526 -3.63 -15.60 -5.21
N THR A 527 -3.60 -16.60 -6.09
CA THR A 527 -2.44 -16.95 -6.94
C THR A 527 -2.65 -16.72 -8.44
N ASP A 528 -3.86 -16.35 -8.86
CA ASP A 528 -4.28 -16.31 -10.26
C ASP A 528 -4.44 -14.89 -10.78
#